data_AF-A0A9P5THM3-F1
#
_entry.id   AF-A0A9P5THM3-F1
#
_cell.length_a   1.000
_cell.length_b   1.000
_cell.length_c   1.000
_cell.angle_alpha   90.00
_cell.angle_beta   90.00
_cell.angle_gamma   90.00
#
_symmetry.space_group_name_H-M   'P 1'
#
loop_
_entity.id
_entity.type
_entity.pdbx_description
1 polymer ?
#
loop_
_entity_poly.entity_id
_entity_poly.type
_entity_poly.pdbx_seq_one_letter_code
_entity_poly.pdbx_strand_id
1 'polypeptide(L)'
;MPVSPSSSGLFRSGPTRKFIIVDAHTIREVPFKQEEARSKKRQRVEEEADNVEEERSKKNSRFFSLNTEDVSLQRDSAFFFHEDETANVYICVEETLFKIHEERLNYCQFMVEQLHQHVRDNGLTSETNAVRFVPPTLEEYRAFLWTLYASAEELESSPDQDYVSKLYQLLSLSSKYDMPKHSQWVRETLHKTIEETIYVESCSSAALVDLTETCINFQLFDTLSIIIDKWCKLLEAKSESPSVPAMQLADKYVDPSADGNTRTRKRDHDWGVYDLMKRLQGTAYYVHIQSMVDRCQPAESSSSSSSTSPTAALRLLPDPKLHPTQIMRVLRGYWSLTSTWERLRLHPTPLPRSTYCSAEHHSTRCVKTWERRWVAACGWQRILGIGGADVLALVECLRDELDGDEELKGAGTTGGCRVLGLEGLRELRARMKEGLADYFVDTV
;
A
#
# COMPACT_ATOMS: atom_id res chain seq x y z
N MET A 1 46.43 3.63 -17.53
CA MET A 1 45.39 2.78 -18.13
C MET A 1 44.06 3.13 -17.47
N PRO A 2 43.06 3.68 -18.18
CA PRO A 2 41.73 3.86 -17.63
C PRO A 2 40.82 2.72 -18.10
N VAL A 3 40.05 2.15 -17.18
CA VAL A 3 39.03 1.12 -17.45
C VAL A 3 37.66 1.81 -17.40
N SER A 4 36.95 1.78 -18.52
CA SER A 4 35.53 2.16 -18.62
C SER A 4 34.67 0.92 -18.43
N PRO A 5 33.51 1.00 -17.76
CA PRO A 5 32.49 -0.02 -17.88
C PRO A 5 31.38 0.44 -18.83
N SER A 6 31.22 -0.31 -19.91
CA SER A 6 30.07 -0.28 -20.81
C SER A 6 29.16 -1.47 -20.47
N SER A 7 27.96 -1.19 -19.93
CA SER A 7 26.90 -2.19 -19.76
C SER A 7 25.64 -1.70 -20.48
N SER A 8 25.53 -2.07 -21.76
CA SER A 8 24.31 -1.94 -22.57
C SER A 8 23.40 -3.14 -22.33
N GLY A 9 22.41 -2.96 -21.45
CA GLY A 9 21.31 -3.91 -21.25
C GLY A 9 20.24 -3.75 -22.33
N LEU A 10 20.13 -4.73 -23.23
CA LEU A 10 19.05 -4.84 -24.22
C LEU A 10 17.75 -5.29 -23.52
N PHE A 11 16.84 -4.36 -23.25
CA PHE A 11 15.47 -4.69 -22.86
C PHE A 11 14.66 -5.14 -24.08
N ARG A 12 14.20 -6.39 -24.07
CA ARG A 12 13.21 -6.89 -25.03
C ARG A 12 11.84 -6.25 -24.74
N SER A 13 11.35 -5.41 -25.64
CA SER A 13 9.99 -4.88 -25.58
C SER A 13 8.97 -5.99 -25.83
N GLY A 14 8.18 -6.34 -24.82
CA GLY A 14 6.98 -7.18 -25.01
C GLY A 14 5.90 -6.44 -25.80
N PRO A 15 4.91 -7.16 -26.36
CA PRO A 15 3.82 -6.55 -27.13
C PRO A 15 2.99 -5.61 -26.25
N THR A 16 3.06 -4.31 -26.52
CA THR A 16 2.25 -3.28 -25.84
C THR A 16 0.83 -3.29 -26.39
N ARG A 17 -0.16 -3.48 -25.50
CA ARG A 17 -1.58 -3.33 -25.85
C ARG A 17 -1.87 -1.85 -26.11
N LYS A 18 -2.57 -1.55 -27.20
CA LYS A 18 -2.88 -0.19 -27.65
C LYS A 18 -4.36 0.08 -27.45
N PHE A 19 -4.69 1.08 -26.65
CA PHE A 19 -6.03 1.66 -26.57
C PHE A 19 -6.01 3.01 -27.28
N ILE A 20 -7.01 3.27 -28.14
CA ILE A 20 -7.16 4.55 -28.83
C ILE A 20 -8.49 5.13 -28.36
N ILE A 21 -8.42 6.22 -27.59
CA ILE A 21 -9.59 7.01 -27.21
C ILE A 21 -9.76 8.06 -28.32
N VAL A 22 -10.87 7.97 -29.05
CA VAL A 22 -11.13 8.81 -30.24
C VAL A 22 -12.01 10.02 -29.88
N ASP A 23 -12.86 9.92 -28.84
CA ASP A 23 -13.62 11.04 -28.25
C ASP A 23 -14.20 10.68 -26.86
N ALA A 24 -14.89 11.66 -26.25
CA ALA A 24 -15.56 11.64 -24.95
C ALA A 24 -16.59 10.52 -24.74
N HIS A 25 -17.08 9.87 -25.80
CA HIS A 25 -18.22 8.95 -25.74
C HIS A 25 -17.97 7.61 -26.41
N THR A 26 -16.75 7.35 -26.89
CA THR A 26 -16.47 6.11 -27.65
C THR A 26 -15.16 5.45 -27.21
N ILE A 27 -15.26 4.47 -26.31
CA ILE A 27 -14.21 3.46 -26.10
C ILE A 27 -14.49 2.33 -27.10
N ARG A 28 -13.70 2.22 -28.18
CA ARG A 28 -13.74 1.04 -29.06
C ARG A 28 -12.58 0.11 -28.72
N GLU A 29 -12.91 -1.09 -28.26
CA GLU A 29 -11.96 -2.20 -28.29
C GLU A 29 -11.71 -2.59 -29.75
N VAL A 30 -10.44 -2.63 -30.17
CA VAL A 30 -10.09 -3.13 -31.50
C VAL A 30 -10.23 -4.66 -31.46
N PRO A 31 -11.06 -5.28 -32.31
CA PRO A 31 -11.23 -6.73 -32.29
C PRO A 31 -9.90 -7.40 -32.67
N PHE A 32 -9.40 -8.24 -31.77
CA PHE A 32 -8.31 -9.15 -32.08
C PHE A 32 -8.82 -10.15 -33.14
N LYS A 33 -8.31 -10.05 -34.37
CA LYS A 33 -8.59 -11.06 -35.39
C LYS A 33 -7.92 -12.39 -34.99
N GLN A 34 -8.81 -13.34 -34.71
CA GLN A 34 -8.76 -14.75 -35.13
C GLN A 34 -8.02 -15.75 -34.25
N GLU A 35 -8.84 -16.45 -33.46
CA GLU A 35 -8.65 -17.79 -32.93
C GLU A 35 -8.43 -18.84 -34.05
N GLU A 36 -7.45 -19.72 -33.86
CA GLU A 36 -7.47 -21.15 -34.19
C GLU A 36 -6.53 -21.82 -33.15
N ALA A 37 -6.80 -22.91 -32.44
CA ALA A 37 -7.89 -23.86 -32.40
C ALA A 37 -7.92 -24.45 -30.97
N ARG A 38 -9.11 -24.58 -30.36
CA ARG A 38 -9.28 -25.26 -29.05
C ARG A 38 -9.74 -26.70 -29.23
N SER A 39 -9.00 -27.61 -28.62
CA SER A 39 -9.26 -29.05 -28.61
C SER A 39 -10.38 -29.45 -27.65
N LYS A 40 -11.42 -30.03 -28.22
CA LYS A 40 -12.35 -31.08 -27.73
C LYS A 40 -12.43 -31.35 -26.21
N LYS A 41 -13.55 -30.89 -25.63
CA LYS A 41 -14.59 -31.64 -24.89
C LYS A 41 -14.13 -32.94 -24.20
N ARG A 42 -13.96 -32.90 -22.87
CA ARG A 42 -14.06 -34.08 -21.99
C ARG A 42 -15.35 -34.02 -21.18
N GLN A 43 -16.04 -35.15 -21.17
CA GLN A 43 -17.28 -35.46 -20.50
C GLN A 43 -17.01 -35.63 -19.00
N ARG A 44 -17.77 -34.94 -18.15
CA ARG A 44 -17.68 -35.04 -16.68
C ARG A 44 -18.67 -36.12 -16.23
N VAL A 45 -18.13 -37.15 -15.58
CA VAL A 45 -18.87 -38.16 -14.84
C VAL A 45 -19.26 -37.54 -13.49
N GLU A 46 -20.55 -37.56 -13.19
CA GLU A 46 -21.10 -37.30 -11.86
C GLU A 46 -21.14 -38.63 -11.12
N GLU A 47 -20.40 -38.76 -10.02
CA GLU A 47 -20.63 -39.83 -9.04
C GLU A 47 -20.14 -39.38 -7.65
N GLU A 48 -21.07 -39.51 -6.71
CA GLU A 48 -20.91 -39.81 -5.28
C GLU A 48 -20.35 -38.71 -4.35
N ALA A 49 -21.30 -37.98 -3.76
CA ALA A 49 -21.12 -37.14 -2.58
C ALA A 49 -21.90 -37.75 -1.41
N ASP A 50 -21.31 -38.72 -0.70
CA ASP A 50 -21.83 -39.25 0.58
C ASP A 50 -20.71 -39.95 1.37
N ASN A 51 -19.63 -39.25 1.76
CA ASN A 51 -18.69 -39.80 2.77
C ASN A 51 -17.66 -38.82 3.41
N VAL A 52 -18.04 -37.58 3.76
CA VAL A 52 -17.04 -36.55 4.17
C VAL A 52 -16.94 -36.29 5.69
N GLU A 53 -17.85 -36.79 6.53
CA GLU A 53 -17.82 -36.44 7.97
C GLU A 53 -17.04 -37.38 8.89
N GLU A 54 -16.72 -38.62 8.49
CA GLU A 54 -16.03 -39.58 9.39
C GLU A 54 -14.50 -39.61 9.26
N GLU A 55 -13.93 -38.93 8.25
CA GLU A 55 -12.48 -38.91 7.98
C GLU A 55 -11.72 -37.79 8.73
N ARG A 56 -12.41 -36.85 9.40
CA ARG A 56 -11.75 -35.74 10.11
C ARG A 56 -11.22 -36.11 11.49
N SER A 57 -11.74 -37.16 12.13
CA SER A 57 -11.29 -37.55 13.48
C SER A 57 -10.08 -38.50 13.50
N LYS A 58 -9.62 -39.00 12.35
CA LYS A 58 -8.44 -39.88 12.23
C LYS A 58 -7.18 -39.20 11.65
N LYS A 59 -7.26 -37.93 11.25
CA LYS A 59 -6.12 -37.19 10.63
C LYS A 59 -5.15 -36.54 11.62
N ASN A 60 -5.52 -36.35 12.90
CA ASN A 60 -4.57 -35.86 13.91
C ASN A 60 -3.69 -36.95 14.54
N SER A 61 -4.00 -38.24 14.33
CA SER A 61 -3.23 -39.36 14.92
C SER A 61 -2.16 -39.95 13.99
N ARG A 62 -2.09 -39.55 12.72
CA ARG A 62 -1.16 -40.13 11.72
C ARG A 62 0.07 -39.28 11.42
N PHE A 63 0.30 -38.18 12.14
CA PHE A 63 1.38 -37.24 11.80
C PHE A 63 2.77 -37.55 12.39
N PHE A 64 2.95 -38.61 13.21
CA PHE A 64 4.27 -38.91 13.79
C PHE A 64 4.61 -40.42 13.82
N SER A 65 4.60 -41.05 12.65
CA SER A 65 5.45 -42.21 12.41
C SER A 65 6.25 -41.94 11.14
N LEU A 66 7.15 -40.96 11.23
CA LEU A 66 8.18 -40.76 10.23
C LEU A 66 9.24 -41.82 10.45
N ASN A 67 9.50 -42.60 9.40
CA ASN A 67 10.71 -43.40 9.28
C ASN A 67 11.90 -42.51 9.63
N THR A 68 12.66 -42.91 10.64
CA THR A 68 13.96 -42.37 11.01
C THR A 68 14.99 -42.73 9.94
N GLU A 69 14.83 -42.19 8.74
CA GLU A 69 15.98 -42.02 7.87
C GLU A 69 16.88 -40.96 8.52
N ASP A 70 18.18 -41.25 8.50
CA ASP A 70 19.24 -40.50 9.18
C ASP A 70 19.43 -39.12 8.50
N VAL A 71 18.48 -38.21 8.71
CA VAL A 71 18.55 -36.84 8.20
C VAL A 71 19.61 -36.09 8.99
N SER A 72 20.69 -35.71 8.31
CA SER A 72 21.76 -34.92 8.91
C SER A 72 21.22 -33.56 9.35
N LEU A 73 21.08 -33.35 10.65
CA LEU A 73 20.65 -32.08 11.22
C LEU A 73 21.69 -30.99 10.92
N GLN A 74 21.27 -29.86 10.37
CA GLN A 74 22.14 -28.72 10.11
C GLN A 74 22.27 -27.88 11.37
N ARG A 75 23.48 -27.51 11.79
CA ARG A 75 23.68 -26.60 12.93
C ARG A 75 23.49 -25.14 12.48
N ASP A 76 22.79 -24.34 13.28
CA ASP A 76 22.65 -22.91 13.01
C ASP A 76 24.01 -22.20 13.14
N SER A 77 24.35 -21.32 12.20
CA SER A 77 25.66 -20.65 12.20
C SER A 77 25.79 -19.55 13.24
N ALA A 78 24.67 -18.95 13.67
CA ALA A 78 24.69 -17.80 14.59
C ALA A 78 24.42 -18.21 16.04
N PHE A 79 23.57 -19.22 16.25
CA PHE A 79 23.06 -19.58 17.58
C PHE A 79 23.40 -21.03 17.99
N PHE A 80 24.57 -21.51 17.56
CA PHE A 80 25.13 -22.78 18.02
C PHE A 80 26.40 -22.52 18.85
N PHE A 81 26.22 -22.36 20.16
CA PHE A 81 27.32 -22.04 21.08
C PHE A 81 28.20 -23.28 21.36
N HIS A 82 29.08 -23.62 20.42
CA HIS A 82 29.97 -24.78 20.51
C HIS A 82 30.84 -24.75 21.77
N GLU A 83 31.44 -23.60 22.04
CA GLU A 83 32.47 -23.43 23.06
C GLU A 83 31.89 -23.16 24.46
N ASP A 84 30.61 -22.80 24.53
CA ASP A 84 29.97 -22.52 25.81
C ASP A 84 29.45 -23.81 26.44
N GLU A 85 30.09 -24.23 27.54
CA GLU A 85 29.67 -25.39 28.33
C GLU A 85 28.38 -25.12 29.11
N THR A 86 28.03 -23.85 29.34
CA THR A 86 26.82 -23.47 30.07
C THR A 86 25.56 -23.54 29.18
N ALA A 87 25.74 -23.53 27.86
CA ALA A 87 24.67 -23.82 26.90
C ALA A 87 24.39 -25.34 26.89
N ASN A 88 23.40 -25.78 27.66
CA ASN A 88 23.10 -27.20 27.90
C ASN A 88 21.84 -27.69 27.18
N VAL A 89 21.10 -26.82 26.47
CA VAL A 89 19.83 -27.17 25.82
C VAL A 89 19.99 -27.26 24.31
N TYR A 90 19.61 -28.40 23.74
CA TYR A 90 19.57 -28.62 22.29
C TYR A 90 18.14 -28.56 21.78
N ILE A 91 17.86 -27.61 20.88
CA ILE A 91 16.55 -27.39 20.28
C ILE A 91 16.65 -27.58 18.78
N CYS A 92 15.70 -28.32 18.21
CA CYS A 92 15.59 -28.54 16.78
C CYS A 92 14.32 -27.86 16.26
N VAL A 93 14.50 -26.91 15.33
CA VAL A 93 13.42 -26.24 14.61
C VAL A 93 13.59 -26.58 13.13
N GLU A 94 12.57 -27.19 12.55
CA GLU A 94 12.64 -27.79 11.20
C GLU A 94 13.81 -28.79 11.12
N GLU A 95 14.80 -28.55 10.26
CA GLU A 95 16.01 -29.38 10.11
C GLU A 95 17.25 -28.72 10.74
N THR A 96 17.06 -27.62 11.48
CA THR A 96 18.14 -26.84 12.08
C THR A 96 18.23 -27.06 13.58
N LEU A 97 19.45 -27.34 14.06
CA LEU A 97 19.79 -27.56 15.45
C LEU A 97 20.40 -26.28 16.05
N PHE A 98 19.94 -25.96 17.26
CA PHE A 98 20.35 -24.86 18.10
C PHE A 98 20.88 -25.39 19.42
N LYS A 99 21.90 -24.74 19.98
CA LYS A 99 22.43 -25.06 21.30
C LYS A 99 22.41 -23.78 22.13
N ILE A 100 21.55 -23.68 23.14
CA ILE A 100 21.29 -22.44 23.89
C ILE A 100 21.34 -22.66 25.41
N HIS A 101 21.31 -21.55 26.16
CA HIS A 101 21.21 -21.55 27.62
C HIS A 101 19.76 -21.74 28.07
N GLU A 102 19.50 -22.70 28.95
CA GLU A 102 18.15 -23.00 29.47
C GLU A 102 17.47 -21.75 30.06
N GLU A 103 18.21 -20.93 30.78
CA GLU A 103 17.72 -19.71 31.44
C GLU A 103 17.09 -18.72 30.48
N ARG A 104 17.48 -18.74 29.20
CA ARG A 104 16.96 -17.86 28.16
C ARG A 104 15.56 -18.26 27.69
N LEU A 105 15.12 -19.49 27.96
CA LEU A 105 13.75 -19.92 27.64
C LEU A 105 12.71 -19.41 28.64
N ASN A 106 13.13 -18.92 29.81
CA ASN A 106 12.22 -18.40 30.85
C ASN A 106 11.31 -17.24 30.38
N TYR A 107 11.62 -16.65 29.23
CA TYR A 107 10.83 -15.64 28.55
C TYR A 107 9.54 -16.19 27.89
N CYS A 108 9.45 -17.51 27.71
CA CYS A 108 8.29 -18.20 27.17
C CYS A 108 7.93 -19.43 28.04
N GLN A 109 6.92 -19.29 28.88
CA GLN A 109 6.48 -20.37 29.77
C GLN A 109 6.14 -21.67 29.01
N PHE A 110 5.51 -21.55 27.85
CA PHE A 110 5.18 -22.71 27.01
C PHE A 110 6.43 -23.49 26.57
N MET A 111 7.48 -22.81 26.12
CA MET A 111 8.72 -23.47 25.68
C MET A 111 9.44 -24.16 26.84
N VAL A 112 9.41 -23.55 28.03
CA VAL A 112 9.96 -24.16 29.26
C VAL A 112 9.18 -25.42 29.64
N GLU A 113 7.85 -25.37 29.60
CA GLU A 113 7.01 -26.54 29.89
C GLU A 113 7.24 -27.68 28.90
N GLN A 114 7.39 -27.37 27.61
CA GLN A 114 7.73 -28.34 26.57
C GLN A 114 9.13 -28.93 26.77
N LEU A 115 10.12 -28.12 27.13
CA LEU A 115 11.46 -28.60 27.46
C LEU A 115 11.42 -29.55 28.67
N HIS A 116 10.77 -29.16 29.75
CA HIS A 116 10.64 -30.00 30.93
C HIS A 116 9.88 -31.30 30.66
N GLN A 117 8.84 -31.25 29.82
CA GLN A 117 8.12 -32.44 29.39
C GLN A 117 9.02 -33.38 28.59
N HIS A 118 9.76 -32.84 27.61
CA HIS A 118 10.75 -33.60 26.84
C HIS A 118 11.81 -34.24 27.74
N VAL A 119 12.33 -33.51 28.72
CA VAL A 119 13.34 -34.02 29.65
C VAL A 119 12.79 -35.15 30.53
N ARG A 120 11.52 -35.05 30.95
CA ARG A 120 10.86 -36.13 31.71
C ARG A 120 10.67 -37.40 30.86
N ASP A 121 10.27 -37.24 29.60
CA ASP A 121 9.88 -38.37 28.75
C ASP A 121 11.09 -39.03 28.06
N ASN A 122 12.07 -38.22 27.63
CA ASN A 122 13.17 -38.65 26.76
C ASN A 122 14.56 -38.46 27.41
N GLY A 123 14.65 -37.89 28.61
CA GLY A 123 15.92 -37.56 29.27
C GLY A 123 16.52 -36.23 28.79
N LEU A 124 17.76 -35.96 29.21
CA LEU A 124 18.45 -34.70 28.89
C LEU A 124 18.56 -34.48 27.37
N THR A 125 18.47 -33.22 26.95
CA THR A 125 18.62 -32.85 25.55
C THR A 125 20.07 -33.06 25.09
N SER A 126 20.24 -33.62 23.90
CA SER A 126 21.55 -33.81 23.24
C SER A 126 21.41 -33.53 21.74
N GLU A 127 22.51 -33.58 20.98
CA GLU A 127 22.45 -33.41 19.52
C GLU A 127 21.54 -34.46 18.84
N THR A 128 21.49 -35.68 19.37
CA THR A 128 20.65 -36.78 18.87
C THR A 128 19.26 -36.81 19.51
N ASN A 129 19.04 -36.06 20.59
CA ASN A 129 17.80 -36.02 21.36
C ASN A 129 17.37 -34.57 21.64
N ALA A 130 17.37 -33.73 20.60
CA ALA A 130 17.01 -32.33 20.71
C ALA A 130 15.49 -32.17 20.90
N VAL A 131 15.07 -31.20 21.74
CA VAL A 131 13.65 -30.87 21.88
C VAL A 131 13.15 -30.21 20.61
N ARG A 132 11.96 -30.57 20.14
CA ARG A 132 11.35 -30.01 18.92
C ARG A 132 10.17 -29.13 19.28
N PHE A 133 10.24 -27.85 18.93
CA PHE A 133 9.08 -26.97 19.02
C PHE A 133 8.29 -27.00 17.72
N VAL A 134 6.98 -27.14 17.82
CA VAL A 134 6.05 -27.03 16.69
C VAL A 134 5.02 -25.97 17.08
N PRO A 135 4.76 -24.91 16.27
CA PRO A 135 5.11 -24.71 14.86
C PRO A 135 5.85 -23.38 14.54
N PRO A 136 7.02 -23.07 15.12
CA PRO A 136 7.78 -21.89 14.71
C PRO A 136 8.48 -22.15 13.37
N THR A 137 8.55 -21.14 12.51
CA THR A 137 9.48 -21.21 11.36
C THR A 137 10.91 -20.98 11.85
N LEU A 138 11.88 -21.39 11.02
CA LEU A 138 13.29 -21.14 11.32
C LEU A 138 13.59 -19.66 11.61
N GLU A 139 13.05 -18.75 10.79
CA GLU A 139 13.27 -17.30 10.91
C GLU A 139 12.57 -16.69 12.13
N GLU A 140 11.37 -17.17 12.49
CA GLU A 140 10.69 -16.81 13.74
C GLU A 140 11.53 -17.16 14.96
N TYR A 141 12.11 -18.35 14.96
CA TYR A 141 12.93 -18.80 16.08
C TYR A 141 14.27 -18.05 16.14
N ARG A 142 14.91 -17.78 15.00
CA ARG A 142 16.12 -16.93 14.94
C ARG A 142 15.86 -15.52 15.45
N ALA A 143 14.74 -14.90 15.07
CA ALA A 143 14.37 -13.58 15.56
C ALA A 143 14.16 -13.57 17.08
N PHE A 144 13.58 -14.64 17.64
CA PHE A 144 13.45 -14.79 19.08
C PHE A 144 14.80 -14.94 19.78
N LEU A 145 15.68 -15.82 19.29
CA LEU A 145 17.02 -15.93 19.84
C LEU A 145 17.80 -14.63 19.72
N TRP A 146 17.66 -13.90 18.61
CA TRP A 146 18.21 -12.56 18.48
C TRP A 146 17.73 -11.66 19.62
N THR A 147 16.44 -11.60 19.95
CA THR A 147 15.98 -10.78 21.09
C THR A 147 16.48 -11.22 22.46
N LEU A 148 16.77 -12.50 22.65
CA LEU A 148 17.25 -13.03 23.93
C LEU A 148 18.74 -12.80 24.16
N TYR A 149 19.51 -12.69 23.07
CA TYR A 149 20.96 -12.59 23.09
C TYR A 149 21.49 -11.21 22.65
N ALA A 150 20.66 -10.40 21.98
CA ALA A 150 21.05 -9.05 21.58
C ALA A 150 21.39 -8.18 22.78
N SER A 151 22.40 -7.33 22.61
CA SER A 151 22.74 -6.32 23.61
C SER A 151 21.68 -5.21 23.64
N ALA A 152 21.60 -4.45 24.74
CA ALA A 152 20.71 -3.30 24.81
C ALA A 152 21.02 -2.27 23.70
N GLU A 153 22.30 -2.07 23.37
CA GLU A 153 22.73 -1.17 22.29
C GLU A 153 22.25 -1.64 20.90
N GLU A 154 22.29 -2.95 20.64
CA GLU A 154 21.77 -3.51 19.38
C GLU A 154 20.25 -3.34 19.28
N LEU A 155 19.52 -3.54 20.38
CA LEU A 155 18.08 -3.34 20.43
C LEU A 155 17.68 -1.86 20.31
N GLU A 156 18.55 -0.93 20.74
CA GLU A 156 18.36 0.52 20.66
C GLU A 156 18.93 1.16 19.38
N SER A 157 19.62 0.38 18.55
CA SER A 157 20.23 0.86 17.31
C SER A 157 19.21 1.38 16.31
N SER A 158 19.64 2.26 15.39
CA SER A 158 18.76 2.80 14.36
C SER A 158 18.17 1.67 13.50
N PRO A 159 16.84 1.64 13.31
CA PRO A 159 16.18 0.53 12.66
C PRO A 159 16.58 0.45 11.18
N ASP A 160 17.07 -0.71 10.76
CA ASP A 160 17.24 -1.04 9.35
C ASP A 160 16.14 -2.04 8.89
N GLN A 161 16.20 -2.48 7.63
CA GLN A 161 15.20 -3.41 7.09
C GLN A 161 15.28 -4.79 7.75
N ASP A 162 16.48 -5.24 8.13
CA ASP A 162 16.68 -6.55 8.77
C ASP A 162 16.12 -6.56 10.20
N TYR A 163 16.35 -5.48 10.94
CA TYR A 163 15.80 -5.23 12.27
C TYR A 163 14.27 -5.29 12.24
N VAL A 164 13.63 -4.58 11.32
CA VAL A 164 12.17 -4.58 11.20
C VAL A 164 11.62 -5.93 10.74
N SER A 165 12.32 -6.63 9.85
CA SER A 165 11.98 -8.01 9.48
C SER A 165 11.98 -8.94 10.70
N LYS A 166 13.01 -8.85 11.56
CA LYS A 166 13.09 -9.61 12.83
C LYS A 166 11.92 -9.28 13.77
N LEU A 167 11.51 -8.01 13.85
CA LEU A 167 10.34 -7.62 14.62
C LEU A 167 9.05 -8.29 14.11
N TYR A 168 8.86 -8.43 12.79
CA TYR A 168 7.70 -9.15 12.25
C TYR A 168 7.68 -10.63 12.62
N GLN A 169 8.85 -11.27 12.48
CA GLN A 169 9.03 -12.67 12.84
C GLN A 169 8.75 -12.89 14.33
N LEU A 170 9.23 -11.99 15.19
CA LEU A 170 8.95 -12.05 16.62
C LEU A 170 7.48 -11.73 16.95
N LEU A 171 6.82 -10.83 16.23
CA LEU A 171 5.40 -10.56 16.41
C LEU A 171 4.55 -11.80 16.10
N SER A 172 4.89 -12.50 15.01
CA SER A 172 4.27 -13.79 14.65
C SER A 172 4.48 -14.84 15.73
N LEU A 173 5.73 -15.04 16.14
CA LEU A 173 6.07 -16.01 17.18
C LEU A 173 5.38 -15.69 18.52
N SER A 174 5.42 -14.43 18.96
CA SER A 174 4.81 -14.01 20.23
C SER A 174 3.29 -14.18 20.23
N SER A 175 2.63 -14.05 19.08
CA SER A 175 1.22 -14.37 18.94
C SER A 175 0.95 -15.89 18.97
N LYS A 176 1.83 -16.72 18.40
CA LYS A 176 1.67 -18.19 18.39
C LYS A 176 1.86 -18.82 19.76
N TYR A 177 2.80 -18.29 20.54
CA TYR A 177 3.23 -18.84 21.83
C TYR A 177 2.70 -18.08 23.05
N ASP A 178 1.75 -17.16 22.84
CA ASP A 178 1.15 -16.31 23.88
C ASP A 178 2.21 -15.64 24.78
N MET A 179 3.08 -14.84 24.15
CA MET A 179 4.14 -14.09 24.83
C MET A 179 3.77 -12.61 24.95
N PRO A 180 2.86 -12.21 25.86
CA PRO A 180 2.26 -10.87 25.86
C PRO A 180 3.29 -9.76 26.06
N LYS A 181 4.30 -9.97 26.91
CA LYS A 181 5.36 -8.97 27.14
C LYS A 181 6.19 -8.70 25.87
N HIS A 182 6.57 -9.75 25.14
CA HIS A 182 7.30 -9.60 23.87
C HIS A 182 6.39 -9.00 22.80
N SER A 183 5.14 -9.45 22.72
CA SER A 183 4.19 -8.90 21.75
C SER A 183 4.00 -7.40 21.97
N GLN A 184 3.81 -6.97 23.23
CA GLN A 184 3.71 -5.55 23.57
C GLN A 184 4.99 -4.77 23.20
N TRP A 185 6.16 -5.26 23.61
CA TRP A 185 7.43 -4.61 23.28
C TRP A 185 7.67 -4.49 21.77
N VAL A 186 7.38 -5.55 20.99
CA VAL A 186 7.50 -5.51 19.53
C VAL A 186 6.53 -4.49 18.93
N ARG A 187 5.28 -4.43 19.42
CA ARG A 187 4.28 -3.47 18.94
C ARG A 187 4.72 -2.03 19.20
N GLU A 188 5.21 -1.73 20.40
CA GLU A 188 5.73 -0.42 20.78
C GLU A 188 6.97 -0.04 19.97
N THR A 189 7.89 -0.98 19.80
CA THR A 189 9.12 -0.78 19.00
C THR A 189 8.78 -0.51 17.54
N LEU A 190 7.92 -1.33 16.92
CA LEU A 190 7.45 -1.12 15.55
C LEU A 190 6.78 0.25 15.40
N HIS A 191 5.89 0.62 16.31
CA HIS A 191 5.23 1.93 16.29
C HIS A 191 6.25 3.06 16.30
N LYS A 192 7.22 3.03 17.23
CA LYS A 192 8.29 4.02 17.33
C LYS A 192 9.14 4.09 16.06
N THR A 193 9.58 2.94 15.53
CA THR A 193 10.35 2.87 14.27
C THR A 193 9.60 3.52 13.10
N ILE A 194 8.29 3.36 13.04
CA ILE A 194 7.45 3.88 11.95
C ILE A 194 7.16 5.36 12.13
N GLU A 195 7.11 5.85 13.37
CA GLU A 195 7.05 7.28 13.67
C GLU A 195 8.30 8.03 13.18
N GLU A 196 9.45 7.36 13.05
CA GLU A 196 10.65 7.93 12.45
C GLU A 196 10.47 8.15 10.94
N THR A 197 10.41 9.42 10.52
CA THR A 197 10.19 9.80 9.11
C THR A 197 11.30 9.29 8.19
N ILE A 198 12.55 9.36 8.64
CA ILE A 198 13.72 8.94 7.85
C ILE A 198 13.62 7.47 7.48
N TYR A 199 13.20 6.61 8.41
CA TYR A 199 13.04 5.18 8.15
C TYR A 199 12.01 4.92 7.04
N VAL A 200 10.80 5.46 7.19
CA VAL A 200 9.71 5.24 6.22
C VAL A 200 10.03 5.83 4.84
N GLU A 201 10.70 6.98 4.79
CA GLU A 201 11.15 7.58 3.52
C GLU A 201 12.24 6.76 2.82
N SER A 202 13.04 6.01 3.59
CA SER A 202 14.06 5.10 3.05
C SER A 202 13.52 3.72 2.63
N CYS A 203 12.27 3.40 2.99
CA CYS A 203 11.68 2.10 2.70
C CYS A 203 11.44 1.91 1.20
N SER A 204 11.77 0.71 0.69
CA SER A 204 11.31 0.30 -0.63
C SER A 204 9.79 0.10 -0.62
N SER A 205 9.15 0.18 -1.78
CA SER A 205 7.71 -0.10 -1.87
C SER A 205 7.36 -1.53 -1.45
N ALA A 206 8.26 -2.50 -1.62
CA ALA A 206 8.05 -3.86 -1.12
C ALA A 206 8.05 -3.90 0.41
N ALA A 207 9.00 -3.22 1.05
CA ALA A 207 9.04 -3.12 2.51
C ALA A 207 7.79 -2.41 3.07
N LEU A 208 7.28 -1.38 2.40
CA LEU A 208 6.02 -0.72 2.78
C LEU A 208 4.80 -1.65 2.63
N VAL A 209 4.77 -2.48 1.58
CA VAL A 209 3.73 -3.51 1.41
C VAL A 209 3.78 -4.50 2.57
N ASP A 210 4.94 -5.10 2.84
CA ASP A 210 5.11 -6.11 3.89
C ASP A 210 4.77 -5.53 5.28
N LEU A 211 5.18 -4.29 5.54
CA LEU A 211 4.90 -3.58 6.78
C LEU A 211 3.39 -3.35 6.97
N THR A 212 2.72 -2.90 5.91
CA THR A 212 1.28 -2.62 5.92
C THR A 212 0.49 -3.92 6.12
N GLU A 213 0.83 -4.98 5.38
CA GLU A 213 0.19 -6.29 5.53
C GLU A 213 0.40 -6.87 6.94
N THR A 214 1.60 -6.70 7.50
CA THR A 214 1.90 -7.11 8.87
C THR A 214 1.02 -6.36 9.87
N CYS A 215 0.91 -5.04 9.75
CA CYS A 215 0.04 -4.26 10.63
C CYS A 215 -1.43 -4.68 10.54
N ILE A 216 -1.92 -5.02 9.34
CA ILE A 216 -3.28 -5.54 9.16
C ILE A 216 -3.43 -6.92 9.83
N ASN A 217 -2.50 -7.84 9.58
CA ASN A 217 -2.55 -9.21 10.11
C ASN A 217 -2.53 -9.26 11.64
N PHE A 218 -1.79 -8.36 12.28
CA PHE A 218 -1.68 -8.28 13.75
C PHE A 218 -2.57 -7.20 14.40
N GLN A 219 -3.45 -6.56 13.61
CA GLN A 219 -4.41 -5.55 14.07
C GLN A 219 -3.74 -4.35 14.77
N LEU A 220 -2.67 -3.83 14.17
CA LEU A 220 -1.93 -2.65 14.64
C LEU A 220 -2.50 -1.38 14.00
N PHE A 221 -3.75 -1.02 14.31
CA PHE A 221 -4.47 0.04 13.60
C PHE A 221 -3.82 1.43 13.72
N ASP A 222 -3.30 1.80 14.90
CA ASP A 222 -2.65 3.09 15.10
C ASP A 222 -1.38 3.20 14.23
N THR A 223 -0.55 2.15 14.28
CA THR A 223 0.64 2.02 13.44
C THR A 223 0.28 2.03 11.95
N LEU A 224 -0.76 1.30 11.55
CA LEU A 224 -1.25 1.25 10.17
C LEU A 224 -1.64 2.64 9.67
N SER A 225 -2.37 3.41 10.47
CA SER A 225 -2.78 4.78 10.13
C SER A 225 -1.56 5.68 9.84
N ILE A 226 -0.51 5.58 10.66
CA ILE A 226 0.74 6.33 10.48
C ILE A 226 1.46 5.91 9.19
N ILE A 227 1.57 4.60 8.92
CA ILE A 227 2.18 4.08 7.68
C ILE A 227 1.45 4.61 6.46
N ILE A 228 0.11 4.52 6.46
CA ILE A 228 -0.71 4.97 5.34
C ILE A 228 -0.59 6.47 5.11
N ASP A 229 -0.60 7.27 6.18
CA ASP A 229 -0.42 8.72 6.06
C ASP A 229 0.95 9.07 5.46
N LYS A 230 2.03 8.43 5.94
CA LYS A 230 3.38 8.63 5.42
C LYS A 230 3.53 8.13 3.99
N TRP A 231 2.94 6.98 3.64
CA TRP A 231 2.98 6.46 2.28
C TRP A 231 2.22 7.37 1.31
N CYS A 232 1.05 7.90 1.71
CA CYS A 232 0.34 8.91 0.92
C CYS A 232 1.20 10.15 0.69
N LYS A 233 1.87 10.67 1.72
CA LYS A 233 2.79 11.81 1.61
C LYS A 233 3.98 11.51 0.67
N LEU A 234 4.55 10.31 0.74
CA LEU A 234 5.61 9.87 -0.15
C LEU A 234 5.19 9.84 -1.62
N LEU A 235 3.98 9.36 -1.90
CA LEU A 235 3.39 9.35 -3.23
C LEU A 235 3.14 10.79 -3.73
N GLU A 236 2.57 11.65 -2.89
CA GLU A 236 2.29 13.05 -3.21
C GLU A 236 3.55 13.88 -3.47
N ALA A 237 4.65 13.59 -2.77
CA ALA A 237 5.94 14.25 -2.98
C ALA A 237 6.56 13.95 -4.35
N LYS A 238 5.92 13.09 -5.18
CA LYS A 238 6.46 12.57 -6.44
C LYS A 238 7.89 12.04 -6.27
N SER A 239 8.18 11.50 -5.09
CA SER A 239 9.41 10.73 -4.86
C SER A 239 9.45 9.55 -5.83
N GLU A 240 10.62 8.97 -6.10
CA GLU A 240 10.77 7.81 -7.00
C GLU A 240 9.94 6.58 -6.58
N SER A 241 9.17 6.67 -5.49
CA SER A 241 8.26 5.63 -5.02
C SER A 241 7.17 5.32 -6.05
N PRO A 242 7.16 4.12 -6.64
CA PRO A 242 6.12 3.72 -7.58
C PRO A 242 4.75 3.64 -6.91
N SER A 243 3.72 4.20 -7.55
CA SER A 243 2.33 4.10 -7.09
C SER A 243 1.71 2.71 -7.28
N VAL A 244 2.25 1.89 -8.18
CA VAL A 244 1.68 0.58 -8.55
C VAL A 244 1.59 -0.40 -7.36
N PRO A 245 2.61 -0.60 -6.52
CA PRO A 245 2.50 -1.45 -5.34
C PRO A 245 1.42 -0.99 -4.35
N ALA A 246 1.29 0.33 -4.15
CA ALA A 246 0.24 0.89 -3.29
C ALA A 246 -1.16 0.62 -3.85
N MET A 247 -1.35 0.74 -5.18
CA MET A 247 -2.61 0.41 -5.85
C MET A 247 -2.96 -1.08 -5.69
N GLN A 248 -1.99 -1.97 -5.93
CA GLN A 248 -2.17 -3.41 -5.82
C GLN A 248 -2.54 -3.83 -4.40
N LEU A 249 -1.82 -3.30 -3.42
CA LEU A 249 -2.11 -3.56 -2.02
C LEU A 249 -3.49 -3.04 -1.62
N ALA A 250 -3.82 -1.79 -1.94
CA ALA A 250 -5.09 -1.22 -1.55
C ALA A 250 -6.27 -1.94 -2.23
N ASP A 251 -6.15 -2.32 -3.51
CA ASP A 251 -7.17 -3.08 -4.23
C ASP A 251 -7.46 -4.45 -3.57
N LYS A 252 -6.42 -5.14 -3.06
CA LYS A 252 -6.55 -6.43 -2.35
C LYS A 252 -7.49 -6.34 -1.14
N TYR A 253 -7.52 -5.19 -0.46
CA TYR A 253 -8.33 -5.00 0.75
C TYR A 253 -9.65 -4.25 0.50
N VAL A 254 -9.71 -3.37 -0.51
CA VAL A 254 -10.93 -2.61 -0.84
C VAL A 254 -11.90 -3.41 -1.71
N ASP A 255 -11.41 -4.26 -2.62
CA ASP A 255 -12.24 -5.08 -3.51
C ASP A 255 -11.85 -6.58 -3.43
N PRO A 256 -12.35 -7.30 -2.40
CA PRO A 256 -12.06 -8.73 -2.23
C PRO A 256 -12.61 -9.61 -3.37
N SER A 257 -13.49 -9.07 -4.22
CA SER A 257 -14.12 -9.84 -5.31
C SER A 257 -13.15 -10.17 -6.43
N ALA A 258 -12.06 -9.40 -6.56
CA ALA A 258 -11.07 -9.56 -7.63
C ALA A 258 -10.29 -10.89 -7.55
N ASP A 259 -10.02 -11.40 -6.34
CA ASP A 259 -9.19 -12.60 -6.16
C ASP A 259 -9.95 -13.92 -6.31
N GLY A 260 -11.26 -13.88 -6.58
CA GLY A 260 -12.09 -15.07 -6.76
C GLY A 260 -12.22 -15.96 -5.51
N ASN A 261 -11.56 -15.59 -4.40
CA ASN A 261 -11.52 -16.32 -3.15
C ASN A 261 -12.49 -15.69 -2.15
N THR A 262 -13.79 -15.69 -2.49
CA THR A 262 -14.91 -15.02 -1.81
C THR A 262 -15.26 -15.56 -0.41
N ARG A 263 -14.32 -16.24 0.27
CA ARG A 263 -14.51 -16.77 1.63
C ARG A 263 -13.95 -15.89 2.75
N THR A 264 -13.39 -14.72 2.43
CA THR A 264 -12.96 -13.77 3.46
C THR A 264 -14.18 -13.16 4.16
N ARG A 265 -14.43 -13.71 5.34
CA ARG A 265 -15.38 -13.27 6.36
C ARG A 265 -15.49 -11.75 6.38
N LYS A 266 -16.67 -11.25 6.03
CA LYS A 266 -17.19 -9.94 6.38
C LYS A 266 -17.25 -9.86 7.93
N ARG A 267 -16.11 -9.59 8.58
CA ARG A 267 -16.08 -9.27 10.00
C ARG A 267 -16.43 -7.79 10.09
N ASP A 268 -17.53 -7.46 10.76
CA ASP A 268 -17.98 -6.09 11.02
C ASP A 268 -16.97 -5.23 11.82
N HIS A 269 -15.79 -5.79 12.16
CA HIS A 269 -14.73 -5.14 12.93
C HIS A 269 -13.61 -4.51 12.10
N ASP A 270 -13.67 -4.51 10.76
CA ASP A 270 -12.54 -4.06 9.92
C ASP A 270 -12.76 -2.73 9.17
N TRP A 271 -13.75 -1.93 9.58
CA TRP A 271 -14.05 -0.64 8.97
C TRP A 271 -12.85 0.32 8.97
N GLY A 272 -12.02 0.29 10.01
CA GLY A 272 -10.83 1.14 10.11
C GLY A 272 -9.79 0.81 9.03
N VAL A 273 -9.53 -0.47 8.75
CA VAL A 273 -8.61 -0.87 7.67
C VAL A 273 -9.19 -0.48 6.32
N TYR A 274 -10.49 -0.70 6.10
CA TYR A 274 -11.13 -0.34 4.84
C TYR A 274 -10.97 1.15 4.52
N ASP A 275 -11.25 2.05 5.47
CA ASP A 275 -11.14 3.50 5.24
C ASP A 275 -9.68 3.93 4.98
N LEU A 276 -8.71 3.36 5.71
CA LEU A 276 -7.29 3.60 5.49
C LEU A 276 -6.82 3.11 4.11
N MET A 277 -7.22 1.90 3.71
CA MET A 277 -6.89 1.34 2.39
C MET A 277 -7.57 2.11 1.26
N LYS A 278 -8.82 2.55 1.46
CA LYS A 278 -9.53 3.41 0.51
C LYS A 278 -8.78 4.73 0.32
N ARG A 279 -8.30 5.36 1.39
CA ARG A 279 -7.47 6.57 1.31
C ARG A 279 -6.16 6.34 0.54
N LEU A 280 -5.46 5.23 0.81
CA LEU A 280 -4.25 4.86 0.07
C LEU A 280 -4.56 4.64 -1.42
N GLN A 281 -5.64 3.92 -1.73
CA GLN A 281 -6.10 3.64 -3.08
C GLN A 281 -6.30 4.94 -3.87
N GLY A 282 -7.14 5.85 -3.35
CA GLY A 282 -7.43 7.12 -4.02
C GLY A 282 -6.17 7.94 -4.30
N THR A 283 -5.26 8.02 -3.32
CA THR A 283 -3.99 8.75 -3.46
C THR A 283 -3.08 8.10 -4.51
N ALA A 284 -2.91 6.77 -4.46
CA ALA A 284 -2.04 6.05 -5.38
C ALA A 284 -2.52 6.13 -6.84
N TYR A 285 -3.82 5.94 -7.07
CA TYR A 285 -4.41 6.09 -8.41
C TYR A 285 -4.32 7.54 -8.93
N TYR A 286 -4.55 8.53 -8.07
CA TYR A 286 -4.43 9.95 -8.43
C TYR A 286 -3.00 10.30 -8.88
N VAL A 287 -2.00 9.96 -8.06
CA VAL A 287 -0.58 10.19 -8.38
C VAL A 287 -0.18 9.44 -9.64
N HIS A 288 -0.68 8.21 -9.84
CA HIS A 288 -0.43 7.46 -11.08
C HIS A 288 -0.91 8.21 -12.32
N ILE A 289 -2.12 8.79 -12.28
CA ILE A 289 -2.64 9.62 -13.37
C ILE A 289 -1.75 10.84 -13.61
N GLN A 290 -1.33 11.54 -12.56
CA GLN A 290 -0.42 12.69 -12.69
C GLN A 290 0.87 12.26 -13.40
N SER A 291 1.50 11.16 -12.99
CA SER A 291 2.70 10.64 -13.66
C SER A 291 2.44 10.21 -15.11
N MET A 292 1.23 9.75 -15.46
CA MET A 292 0.88 9.44 -16.85
C MET A 292 0.74 10.72 -17.69
N VAL A 293 0.13 11.77 -17.15
CA VAL A 293 -0.04 13.06 -17.81
C VAL A 293 1.31 13.74 -18.01
N ASP A 294 2.16 13.77 -16.97
CA ASP A 294 3.50 14.36 -17.01
C ASP A 294 4.38 13.70 -18.09
N ARG A 295 4.27 12.38 -18.28
CA ARG A 295 4.98 11.64 -19.35
C ARG A 295 4.46 11.91 -20.76
N CYS A 296 3.24 12.41 -20.90
CA CYS A 296 2.64 12.73 -22.21
C CYS A 296 3.03 14.14 -22.69
N GLN A 297 3.52 15.00 -21.80
CA GLN A 297 3.96 16.33 -22.20
C GLN A 297 5.25 16.20 -23.02
N PRO A 298 5.28 16.70 -24.27
CA PRO A 298 6.49 16.67 -25.07
C PRO A 298 7.58 17.43 -24.31
N ALA A 299 8.74 16.82 -24.11
CA ALA A 299 9.89 17.51 -23.54
C ALA A 299 10.20 18.70 -24.45
N GLU A 300 9.74 19.90 -24.06
CA GLU A 300 9.84 21.16 -24.82
C GLU A 300 11.30 21.57 -25.10
N SER A 301 12.26 20.81 -24.59
CA SER A 301 13.70 21.04 -24.65
C SER A 301 14.44 20.40 -25.83
N SER A 302 13.78 19.64 -26.73
CA SER A 302 14.44 19.09 -27.93
C SER A 302 14.16 19.96 -29.17
N SER A 303 14.96 21.00 -29.31
CA SER A 303 14.92 22.11 -30.28
C SER A 303 15.23 21.73 -31.74
N SER A 304 14.52 20.77 -32.34
CA SER A 304 14.68 20.46 -33.76
C SER A 304 13.37 20.24 -34.52
N SER A 305 12.95 21.32 -35.19
CA SER A 305 12.28 21.38 -36.50
C SER A 305 10.94 20.63 -36.72
N SER A 306 9.86 21.40 -36.59
CA SER A 306 8.86 21.64 -37.64
C SER A 306 8.11 20.45 -38.26
N SER A 307 7.33 19.71 -37.46
CA SER A 307 6.11 19.09 -38.00
C SER A 307 4.95 19.25 -37.02
N THR A 308 4.18 20.32 -37.22
CA THR A 308 2.93 20.61 -36.52
C THR A 308 1.86 19.62 -36.98
N SER A 309 1.83 18.41 -36.41
CA SER A 309 0.67 17.53 -36.53
C SER A 309 -0.31 17.88 -35.40
N PRO A 310 -1.45 18.57 -35.68
CA PRO A 310 -2.26 19.23 -34.66
C PRO A 310 -3.19 18.30 -33.87
N THR A 311 -2.93 16.98 -33.85
CA THR A 311 -3.91 16.02 -33.35
C THR A 311 -3.25 14.79 -32.74
N ALA A 312 -2.25 15.00 -31.89
CA ALA A 312 -1.79 13.95 -30.99
C ALA A 312 -2.84 13.79 -29.88
N ALA A 313 -3.87 12.98 -30.13
CA ALA A 313 -4.78 12.53 -29.08
C ALA A 313 -3.94 12.01 -27.89
N LEU A 314 -4.22 12.50 -26.68
CA LEU A 314 -3.45 12.17 -25.49
C LEU A 314 -3.45 10.65 -25.30
N ARG A 315 -2.30 10.00 -25.57
CA ARG A 315 -2.16 8.55 -25.44
C ARG A 315 -1.75 8.24 -24.01
N LEU A 316 -2.76 8.02 -23.16
CA LEU A 316 -2.56 7.46 -21.84
C LEU A 316 -1.97 6.05 -21.99
N LEU A 317 -0.68 5.89 -21.69
CA LEU A 317 0.01 4.60 -21.65
C LEU A 317 0.07 4.12 -20.20
N PRO A 318 -0.84 3.23 -19.77
CA PRO A 318 -0.82 2.70 -18.41
C PRO A 318 0.45 1.86 -18.20
N ASP A 319 0.88 1.75 -16.94
CA ASP A 319 2.00 0.89 -16.58
C ASP A 319 1.68 -0.58 -16.92
N PRO A 320 2.58 -1.31 -17.59
CA PRO A 320 2.34 -2.70 -18.00
C PRO A 320 2.14 -3.67 -16.83
N LYS A 321 2.51 -3.29 -15.60
CA LYS A 321 2.31 -4.08 -14.38
C LYS A 321 0.88 -3.98 -13.83
N LEU A 322 0.07 -3.06 -14.34
CA LEU A 322 -1.33 -2.92 -13.91
C LEU A 322 -2.21 -4.02 -14.50
N HIS A 323 -3.07 -4.58 -13.67
CA HIS A 323 -4.10 -5.51 -14.10
C HIS A 323 -5.17 -4.79 -14.95
N PRO A 324 -5.85 -5.44 -15.91
CA PRO A 324 -6.90 -4.80 -16.72
C PRO A 324 -7.98 -4.07 -15.92
N THR A 325 -8.39 -4.60 -14.76
CA THR A 325 -9.34 -3.93 -13.86
C THR A 325 -8.78 -2.61 -13.32
N GLN A 326 -7.51 -2.57 -12.95
CA GLN A 326 -6.82 -1.36 -12.49
C GLN A 326 -6.68 -0.34 -13.63
N ILE A 327 -6.37 -0.79 -14.85
CA ILE A 327 -6.32 0.09 -16.03
C ILE A 327 -7.68 0.75 -16.26
N MET A 328 -8.78 0.00 -16.18
CA MET A 328 -10.13 0.55 -16.30
C MET A 328 -10.44 1.58 -15.21
N ARG A 329 -10.04 1.30 -13.95
CA ARG A 329 -10.17 2.26 -12.84
C ARG A 329 -9.37 3.54 -13.09
N VAL A 330 -8.13 3.44 -13.57
CA VAL A 330 -7.30 4.60 -13.95
C VAL A 330 -7.99 5.44 -15.03
N LEU A 331 -8.47 4.82 -16.11
CA LEU A 331 -9.13 5.54 -17.21
C LEU A 331 -10.42 6.20 -16.76
N ARG A 332 -11.22 5.52 -15.94
CA ARG A 332 -12.42 6.10 -15.35
C ARG A 332 -12.09 7.26 -14.42
N GLY A 333 -11.12 7.07 -13.52
CA GLY A 333 -10.67 8.10 -12.61
C GLY A 333 -10.25 9.36 -13.34
N TYR A 334 -9.46 9.20 -14.41
CA TYR A 334 -9.08 10.30 -15.30
C TYR A 334 -10.29 11.04 -15.86
N TRP A 335 -11.27 10.30 -16.39
CA TRP A 335 -12.51 10.88 -16.92
C TRP A 335 -13.34 11.60 -15.85
N SER A 336 -13.47 10.98 -14.67
CA SER A 336 -14.26 11.49 -13.55
C SER A 336 -13.66 12.77 -12.97
N LEU A 337 -12.34 12.80 -12.77
CA LEU A 337 -11.60 13.98 -12.30
C LEU A 337 -11.70 15.13 -13.31
N THR A 338 -11.46 14.85 -14.60
CA THR A 338 -11.58 15.84 -15.68
C THR A 338 -13.01 16.39 -15.77
N SER A 339 -14.02 15.52 -15.75
CA SER A 339 -15.43 15.94 -15.76
C SER A 339 -15.80 16.78 -14.54
N THR A 340 -15.19 16.48 -13.39
CA THR A 340 -15.41 17.24 -12.16
C THR A 340 -14.82 18.63 -12.25
N TRP A 341 -13.61 18.76 -12.80
CA TRP A 341 -13.03 20.07 -13.11
C TRP A 341 -13.88 20.86 -14.09
N GLU A 342 -14.35 20.23 -15.17
CA GLU A 342 -15.19 20.89 -16.18
C GLU A 342 -16.49 21.44 -15.58
N ARG A 343 -17.14 20.67 -14.69
CA ARG A 343 -18.32 21.15 -13.94
C ARG A 343 -17.97 22.32 -13.02
N LEU A 344 -16.86 22.21 -12.27
CA LEU A 344 -16.43 23.23 -11.33
C LEU A 344 -16.08 24.55 -12.04
N ARG A 345 -15.47 24.48 -13.22
CA ARG A 345 -15.18 25.64 -14.07
C ARG A 345 -16.45 26.36 -14.52
N LEU A 346 -17.49 25.61 -14.88
CA LEU A 346 -18.77 26.16 -15.35
C LEU A 346 -19.69 26.63 -14.21
N HIS A 347 -19.55 26.07 -13.02
CA HIS A 347 -20.43 26.31 -11.87
C HIS A 347 -19.61 26.75 -10.65
N PRO A 348 -19.46 28.07 -10.44
CA PRO A 348 -18.77 28.62 -9.27
C PRO A 348 -19.33 28.07 -7.96
N THR A 349 -18.45 27.84 -6.97
CA THR A 349 -18.91 27.47 -5.62
C THR A 349 -19.75 28.60 -5.02
N PRO A 350 -20.87 28.30 -4.35
CA PRO A 350 -21.69 29.31 -3.70
C PRO A 350 -20.86 30.14 -2.71
N LEU A 351 -20.96 31.47 -2.78
CA LEU A 351 -20.25 32.37 -1.88
C LEU A 351 -21.03 32.51 -0.56
N PRO A 352 -20.49 32.08 0.60
CA PRO A 352 -21.19 32.26 1.87
C PRO A 352 -21.26 33.75 2.27
N ARG A 353 -22.37 34.16 2.86
CA ARG A 353 -22.55 35.54 3.34
C ARG A 353 -21.89 35.74 4.70
N SER A 354 -21.02 36.74 4.80
CA SER A 354 -20.48 37.19 6.09
C SER A 354 -21.54 37.88 6.94
N THR A 355 -21.41 37.78 8.27
CA THR A 355 -22.27 38.46 9.25
C THR A 355 -22.31 39.97 9.07
N TYR A 356 -21.23 40.58 8.56
CA TYR A 356 -21.10 42.02 8.32
C TYR A 356 -21.60 42.46 6.94
N CYS A 357 -22.04 41.54 6.08
CA CYS A 357 -22.54 41.84 4.75
C CYS A 357 -24.08 41.81 4.73
N SER A 358 -24.72 42.90 4.29
CA SER A 358 -26.18 42.91 4.13
C SER A 358 -26.62 41.92 3.05
N ALA A 359 -27.81 41.32 3.22
CA ALA A 359 -28.33 40.32 2.29
C ALA A 359 -28.50 40.88 0.86
N GLU A 360 -28.93 42.13 0.75
CA GLU A 360 -29.06 42.83 -0.53
C GLU A 360 -27.70 43.05 -1.19
N HIS A 361 -26.71 43.57 -0.46
CA HIS A 361 -25.36 43.78 -1.01
C HIS A 361 -24.70 42.45 -1.39
N HIS A 362 -24.91 41.41 -0.59
CA HIS A 362 -24.37 40.08 -0.86
C HIS A 362 -24.89 39.50 -2.18
N SER A 363 -26.22 39.44 -2.35
CA SER A 363 -26.87 38.86 -3.53
C SER A 363 -26.66 39.70 -4.80
N THR A 364 -26.66 41.04 -4.68
CA THR A 364 -26.55 41.94 -5.84
C THR A 364 -25.12 42.20 -6.28
N ARG A 365 -24.16 42.24 -5.36
CA ARG A 365 -22.75 42.56 -5.66
C ARG A 365 -21.80 41.40 -5.38
N CYS A 366 -21.69 40.94 -4.14
CA CYS A 366 -20.65 39.96 -3.76
C CYS A 366 -20.74 38.68 -4.61
N VAL A 367 -21.93 38.09 -4.74
CA VAL A 367 -22.16 36.87 -5.54
C VAL A 367 -21.83 37.09 -7.01
N LYS A 368 -22.35 38.18 -7.62
CA LYS A 368 -22.10 38.49 -9.04
C LYS A 368 -20.63 38.78 -9.34
N THR A 369 -19.94 39.50 -8.45
CA THR A 369 -18.51 39.75 -8.56
C THR A 369 -17.76 38.43 -8.47
N TRP A 370 -18.07 37.58 -7.49
CA TRP A 370 -17.46 36.27 -7.33
C TRP A 370 -17.62 35.38 -8.57
N GLU A 371 -18.84 35.23 -9.09
CA GLU A 371 -19.10 34.42 -10.29
C GLU A 371 -18.33 34.93 -11.53
N ARG A 372 -18.33 36.25 -11.74
CA ARG A 372 -17.58 36.84 -12.87
C ARG A 372 -16.07 36.64 -12.72
N ARG A 373 -15.53 36.89 -11.52
CA ARG A 373 -14.08 36.71 -11.27
C ARG A 373 -13.67 35.25 -11.30
N TRP A 374 -14.54 34.34 -10.89
CA TRP A 374 -14.34 32.90 -11.02
C TRP A 374 -14.15 32.47 -12.48
N VAL A 375 -15.08 32.86 -13.35
CA VAL A 375 -15.01 32.54 -14.79
C VAL A 375 -13.76 33.16 -15.42
N ALA A 376 -13.44 34.41 -15.04
CA ALA A 376 -12.21 35.06 -15.49
C ALA A 376 -10.97 34.30 -15.04
N ALA A 377 -10.87 33.93 -13.76
CA ALA A 377 -9.75 33.19 -13.19
C ALA A 377 -9.55 31.82 -13.86
N CYS A 378 -10.62 31.07 -14.12
CA CYS A 378 -10.55 29.79 -14.81
C CYS A 378 -9.98 29.87 -16.24
N GLY A 379 -9.98 31.06 -16.86
CA GLY A 379 -9.38 31.31 -18.17
C GLY A 379 -7.89 31.69 -18.13
N TRP A 380 -7.27 31.73 -16.94
CA TRP A 380 -5.87 32.15 -16.81
C TRP A 380 -4.94 31.07 -17.33
N GLN A 381 -3.87 31.50 -18.02
CA GLN A 381 -2.90 30.59 -18.65
C GLN A 381 -2.28 29.62 -17.64
N ARG A 382 -2.05 30.05 -16.39
CA ARG A 382 -1.54 29.19 -15.33
C ARG A 382 -2.48 28.03 -15.02
N ILE A 383 -3.79 28.27 -14.92
CA ILE A 383 -4.80 27.23 -14.70
C ILE A 383 -4.93 26.34 -15.94
N LEU A 384 -4.94 26.94 -17.13
CA LEU A 384 -5.02 26.20 -18.40
C LEU A 384 -3.80 25.31 -18.67
N GLY A 385 -2.64 25.64 -18.07
CA GLY A 385 -1.42 24.84 -18.15
C GLY A 385 -1.41 23.60 -17.24
N ILE A 386 -2.30 23.53 -16.25
CA ILE A 386 -2.44 22.36 -15.38
C ILE A 386 -3.33 21.33 -16.09
N GLY A 387 -2.94 20.06 -16.08
CA GLY A 387 -3.73 18.99 -16.69
C GLY A 387 -5.12 18.88 -16.03
N GLY A 388 -6.18 18.76 -16.84
CA GLY A 388 -7.57 18.74 -16.35
C GLY A 388 -7.91 17.65 -15.31
N ALA A 389 -7.09 16.60 -15.23
CA ALA A 389 -7.23 15.54 -14.22
C ALA A 389 -6.56 15.87 -12.87
N ASP A 390 -5.66 16.87 -12.81
CA ASP A 390 -5.00 17.32 -11.58
C ASP A 390 -5.91 18.33 -10.83
N VAL A 391 -7.09 17.84 -10.47
CA VAL A 391 -8.15 18.69 -9.92
C VAL A 391 -7.75 19.33 -8.59
N LEU A 392 -6.88 18.70 -7.80
CA LEU A 392 -6.40 19.28 -6.55
C LEU A 392 -5.48 20.48 -6.78
N ALA A 393 -4.58 20.41 -7.77
CA ALA A 393 -3.74 21.54 -8.15
C ALA A 393 -4.56 22.65 -8.83
N LEU A 394 -5.56 22.29 -9.63
CA LEU A 394 -6.47 23.26 -10.27
C LEU A 394 -7.26 24.07 -9.25
N VAL A 395 -7.84 23.41 -8.23
CA VAL A 395 -8.58 24.08 -7.15
C VAL A 395 -7.66 24.96 -6.31
N GLU A 396 -6.45 24.49 -6.00
CA GLU A 396 -5.45 25.28 -5.27
C GLU A 396 -5.02 26.53 -6.06
N CYS A 397 -4.69 26.36 -7.35
CA CYS A 397 -4.33 27.46 -8.22
C CYS A 397 -5.47 28.47 -8.37
N LEU A 398 -6.72 28.00 -8.56
CA LEU A 398 -7.90 28.87 -8.64
C LEU A 398 -8.09 29.70 -7.36
N ARG A 399 -7.93 29.08 -6.19
CA ARG A 399 -7.98 29.79 -4.90
C ARG A 399 -6.92 30.89 -4.84
N ASP A 400 -5.68 30.56 -5.20
CA ASP A 400 -4.57 31.51 -5.14
C ASP A 400 -4.77 32.69 -6.10
N GLU A 401 -5.30 32.45 -7.31
CA GLU A 401 -5.62 33.53 -8.25
C GLU A 401 -6.77 34.42 -7.75
N LEU A 402 -7.81 33.83 -7.15
CA LEU A 402 -8.92 34.60 -6.56
C LEU A 402 -8.50 35.35 -5.28
N ASP A 403 -7.52 34.82 -4.54
CA ASP A 403 -6.91 35.55 -3.42
C ASP A 403 -6.08 36.73 -3.93
N GLY A 404 -5.33 36.56 -5.03
CA GLY A 404 -4.58 37.63 -5.67
C GLY A 404 -5.43 38.74 -6.30
N ASP A 405 -6.71 38.49 -6.57
CA ASP A 405 -7.59 39.35 -7.35
C ASP A 405 -7.93 40.69 -6.68
N GLU A 406 -7.48 41.80 -7.28
CA GLU A 406 -7.69 43.15 -6.76
C GLU A 406 -9.17 43.59 -6.75
N GLU A 407 -10.00 43.05 -7.66
CA GLU A 407 -11.42 43.40 -7.70
C GLU A 407 -12.19 42.73 -6.57
N LEU A 408 -11.81 41.51 -6.20
CA LEU A 408 -12.31 40.82 -5.00
C LEU A 408 -11.81 41.45 -3.70
N LYS A 409 -10.58 41.98 -3.67
CA LYS A 409 -10.04 42.72 -2.52
C LYS A 409 -10.68 44.10 -2.35
N GLY A 410 -11.06 44.73 -3.45
CA GLY A 410 -11.61 46.08 -3.49
C GLY A 410 -13.11 46.16 -3.21
N ALA A 411 -13.80 47.06 -3.91
CA ALA A 411 -15.22 47.35 -3.68
C ALA A 411 -16.19 46.28 -4.24
N GLY A 412 -15.67 45.26 -4.92
CA GLY A 412 -16.48 44.24 -5.60
C GLY A 412 -17.11 43.22 -4.65
N THR A 413 -16.43 42.91 -3.55
CA THR A 413 -16.87 41.92 -2.54
C THR A 413 -16.49 42.41 -1.15
N THR A 414 -17.37 42.23 -0.16
CA THR A 414 -16.98 42.52 1.24
C THR A 414 -15.88 41.57 1.68
N GLY A 415 -14.87 42.08 2.40
CA GLY A 415 -13.72 41.27 2.84
C GLY A 415 -14.12 39.98 3.56
N GLY A 416 -15.16 40.02 4.41
CA GLY A 416 -15.68 38.84 5.08
C GLY A 416 -16.27 37.79 4.14
N CYS A 417 -17.03 38.19 3.11
CA CYS A 417 -17.55 37.22 2.13
C CYS A 417 -16.41 36.59 1.31
N ARG A 418 -15.41 37.38 0.93
CA ARG A 418 -14.22 36.89 0.20
C ARG A 418 -13.49 35.82 1.00
N VAL A 419 -13.18 36.08 2.28
CA VAL A 419 -12.51 35.10 3.16
C VAL A 419 -13.31 33.80 3.24
N LEU A 420 -14.64 33.87 3.42
CA LEU A 420 -15.49 32.68 3.45
C LEU A 420 -15.53 31.92 2.11
N GLY A 421 -15.49 32.62 0.97
CA GLY A 421 -15.38 31.98 -0.34
C GLY A 421 -14.07 31.24 -0.56
N LEU A 422 -12.95 31.86 -0.14
CA LEU A 422 -11.61 31.24 -0.20
C LEU A 422 -11.48 30.05 0.76
N GLU A 423 -12.10 30.13 1.95
CA GLU A 423 -12.20 29.00 2.88
C GLU A 423 -13.02 27.85 2.27
N GLY A 424 -14.15 28.17 1.62
CA GLY A 424 -14.96 27.17 0.92
C GLY A 424 -14.19 26.43 -0.18
N LEU A 425 -13.26 27.09 -0.88
CA LEU A 425 -12.34 26.44 -1.83
C LEU A 425 -11.32 25.53 -1.14
N ARG A 426 -10.79 25.95 0.03
CA ARG A 426 -9.89 25.11 0.84
C ARG A 426 -10.60 23.85 1.33
N GLU A 427 -11.80 24.00 1.85
CA GLU A 427 -12.67 22.88 2.27
C GLU A 427 -13.04 21.98 1.10
N LEU A 428 -13.37 22.55 -0.06
CA LEU A 428 -13.65 21.77 -1.27
C LEU A 428 -12.44 20.89 -1.64
N ARG A 429 -11.24 21.47 -1.66
CA ARG A 429 -10.00 20.71 -1.93
C ARG A 429 -9.79 19.60 -0.90
N ALA A 430 -9.96 19.89 0.38
CA ALA A 430 -9.80 18.89 1.45
C ALA A 430 -10.80 17.73 1.27
N ARG A 431 -12.08 18.03 1.03
CA ARG A 431 -13.11 17.01 0.74
C ARG A 431 -12.79 16.18 -0.50
N MET A 432 -12.30 16.82 -1.57
CA MET A 432 -11.90 16.09 -2.79
C MET A 432 -10.70 15.18 -2.54
N LYS A 433 -9.75 15.62 -1.70
CA LYS A 433 -8.58 14.83 -1.30
C LYS A 433 -8.99 13.60 -0.47
N GLU A 434 -9.86 13.79 0.51
CA GLU A 434 -10.41 12.70 1.35
C GLU A 434 -11.25 11.72 0.51
N GLY A 435 -12.02 12.23 -0.45
CA GLY A 435 -12.87 11.45 -1.36
C GLY A 435 -12.18 10.99 -2.65
N LEU A 436 -10.84 11.00 -2.75
CA LEU A 436 -10.14 10.65 -4.00
C LEU A 436 -10.53 9.26 -4.51
N ALA A 437 -10.69 8.29 -3.62
CA ALA A 437 -11.04 6.92 -4.00
C ALA A 437 -12.39 6.83 -4.72
N ASP A 438 -13.34 7.72 -4.42
CA ASP A 438 -14.68 7.72 -5.00
C ASP A 438 -14.66 8.00 -6.51
N TYR A 439 -13.59 8.63 -7.02
CA TYR A 439 -13.41 8.86 -8.46
C TYR A 439 -13.03 7.59 -9.23
N PHE A 440 -12.53 6.55 -8.54
CA PHE A 440 -11.96 5.34 -9.14
C PHE A 440 -12.86 4.11 -9.02
N VAL A 441 -13.92 4.18 -8.20
CA VAL A 441 -14.85 3.06 -7.96
C VAL A 441 -16.16 3.20 -8.75
N ASP A 442 -16.84 2.07 -8.93
CA ASP A 442 -18.21 2.02 -9.46
C ASP A 442 -19.19 2.68 -8.49
N THR A 443 -19.56 3.94 -8.76
CA THR A 443 -20.84 4.48 -8.33
C THR A 443 -21.91 3.78 -9.17
N VAL A 444 -22.38 2.64 -8.67
CA VAL A 444 -23.52 1.89 -9.25
C VAL A 444 -24.75 2.77 -9.32
#